data_AF-A0A918QCC3-F1
#
_entry.id   AF-A0A918QCC3-F1
#
_cell.length_a   1.000
_cell.length_b   1.000
_cell.length_c   1.000
_cell.angle_alpha   90.00
_cell.angle_beta   90.00
_cell.angle_gamma   90.00
#
_symmetry.space_group_name_H-M   'P 1'
#
loop_
_entity.id
_entity.type
_entity.pdbx_description
1 polymer ?
#
loop_
_entity_poly.entity_id
_entity_poly.type
_entity_poly.pdbx_seq_one_letter_code
_entity_poly.pdbx_strand_id
1 'polypeptide(L)'
;MAADSVLPADAVGKGPAVVRGSLGRPRFGLSEAEYRELAEVAGAVYHCGAWVNLVSGYEAVRGSNVTGTLQALEFADRAGGVPVHHVSTLGVLLRRFAEGVGPIAIRDRPVAVYRPGGVLPSTQGIPGRVAGSCG
;
A
#
# COMPACT_ATOMS: atom_id res chain seq x y z
N MET A 1 -4.35 6.16 31.88
CA MET A 1 -3.47 5.27 32.66
C MET A 1 -2.81 4.32 31.67
N ALA A 2 -1.48 4.28 31.77
CA ALA A 2 -0.45 3.71 30.89
C ALA A 2 -0.86 2.76 29.74
N ALA A 3 -0.42 3.12 28.53
CA ALA A 3 0.20 2.17 27.64
C ALA A 3 1.56 2.75 27.25
N ASP A 4 2.61 2.25 27.90
CA ASP A 4 3.97 2.35 27.39
C ASP A 4 4.00 1.78 25.97
N SER A 5 4.14 2.63 24.96
CA SER A 5 4.53 2.21 23.62
C SER A 5 5.66 3.10 23.10
N VAL A 6 6.69 3.25 23.92
CA VAL A 6 8.01 3.43 23.34
C VAL A 6 8.41 2.04 22.86
N LEU A 7 8.38 1.81 21.54
CA LEU A 7 9.11 0.67 20.98
C LEU A 7 10.55 0.86 21.48
N PRO A 8 11.07 -0.04 22.32
CA PRO A 8 12.38 0.19 22.87
C PRO A 8 13.37 0.14 21.70
N ALA A 9 14.30 1.09 21.65
CA ALA A 9 15.20 1.33 20.51
C ALA A 9 16.07 0.11 20.14
N ASP A 10 16.06 -0.92 20.98
CA ASP A 10 16.71 -2.22 20.85
C ASP A 10 15.80 -3.35 20.32
N ALA A 11 14.49 -3.10 20.09
CA ALA A 11 13.57 -4.07 19.49
C ALA A 11 13.86 -4.37 18.01
N VAL A 12 14.73 -3.58 17.36
CA VAL A 12 15.35 -3.92 16.07
C VAL A 12 16.50 -4.92 16.28
N GLY A 13 16.27 -5.93 17.13
CA GLY A 13 17.20 -7.00 17.46
C GLY A 13 16.81 -8.29 16.75
N LYS A 14 17.34 -8.52 15.55
CA LYS A 14 17.31 -9.78 14.76
C LYS A 14 15.95 -10.44 14.45
N GLY A 15 14.81 -9.90 14.86
CA GLY A 15 13.48 -10.51 14.69
C GLY A 15 12.34 -9.50 14.44
N PRO A 16 11.10 -9.98 14.23
CA PRO A 16 9.96 -9.11 13.95
C PRO A 16 9.54 -8.30 15.18
N ALA A 17 9.41 -6.99 15.01
CA ALA A 17 8.79 -6.10 16.00
C ALA A 17 7.27 -5.98 15.74
N VAL A 18 6.48 -5.98 16.80
CA VAL A 18 5.02 -5.84 16.71
C VAL A 18 4.61 -4.44 17.15
N VAL A 19 3.91 -3.74 16.26
CA VAL A 19 3.38 -2.39 16.53
C VAL A 19 1.86 -2.47 16.59
N ARG A 20 1.27 -2.00 17.69
CA ARG A 20 -0.19 -1.95 17.83
C ARG A 20 -0.73 -0.77 17.03
N GLY A 21 -1.67 -1.04 16.13
CA GLY A 21 -2.25 0.00 15.27
C GLY A 21 -3.53 -0.44 14.57
N SER A 22 -4.09 0.47 13.78
CA SER A 22 -5.28 0.28 12.96
C SER A 22 -5.12 0.99 11.62
N LEU A 23 -5.28 0.26 10.53
CA LEU A 23 -5.14 0.77 9.17
C LEU A 23 -6.11 1.92 8.84
N GLY A 24 -7.31 1.91 9.43
CA GLY A 24 -8.31 2.94 9.19
C GLY A 24 -8.06 4.26 9.93
N ARG A 25 -6.99 4.36 10.73
CA ARG A 25 -6.67 5.56 11.50
C ARG A 25 -5.47 6.31 10.89
N PRO A 26 -5.41 7.64 11.03
CA PRO A 26 -4.23 8.42 10.66
C PRO A 26 -2.97 7.85 11.32
N ARG A 27 -1.87 7.75 10.56
CA ARG A 27 -0.59 7.16 10.99
C ARG A 27 -0.75 5.75 11.59
N PHE A 28 -1.71 4.98 11.10
CA PHE A 28 -2.09 3.69 11.68
C PHE A 28 -2.51 3.74 13.16
N GLY A 29 -2.90 4.91 13.66
CA GLY A 29 -3.20 5.14 15.07
C GLY A 29 -1.97 5.36 15.97
N LEU A 30 -0.78 5.51 15.38
CA LEU A 30 0.47 5.80 16.09
C LEU A 30 0.59 7.29 16.43
N SER A 31 1.37 7.59 17.48
CA SER A 31 1.86 8.94 17.73
C SER A 31 2.81 9.38 16.60
N GLU A 32 2.99 10.68 16.46
CA GLU A 32 3.92 11.23 15.47
C GLU A 32 5.36 10.74 15.69
N ALA A 33 5.78 10.58 16.95
CA ALA A 33 7.11 10.12 17.30
C ALA A 33 7.33 8.65 16.87
N GLU A 34 6.43 7.74 17.24
CA GLU A 34 6.49 6.32 16.85
C GLU A 34 6.46 6.16 15.32
N TYR A 35 5.61 6.94 14.65
CA TYR A 35 5.49 6.91 13.19
C TYR A 35 6.77 7.35 12.49
N ARG A 36 7.40 8.41 13.00
CA ARG A 36 8.69 8.90 12.50
C ARG A 36 9.81 7.90 12.73
N GLU A 37 9.94 7.36 13.94
CA GLU A 37 10.96 6.35 14.27
C GLU A 37 10.82 5.10 13.38
N LEU A 38 9.60 4.65 13.13
CA LEU A 38 9.35 3.53 12.23
C LEU A 38 9.72 3.87 10.78
N ALA A 39 9.44 5.09 10.32
CA ALA A 39 9.78 5.53 8.98
C ALA A 39 11.30 5.64 8.76
N GLU A 40 12.07 6.01 9.79
CA GLU A 40 13.53 6.12 9.72
C GLU A 40 14.22 4.78 9.46
N VAL A 41 13.62 3.66 9.89
CA VAL A 41 14.22 2.32 9.76
C VAL A 41 13.56 1.46 8.67
N ALA A 42 12.42 1.89 8.12
CA ALA A 42 11.71 1.13 7.10
C ALA A 42 12.45 1.16 5.75
N GLY A 43 12.79 -0.02 5.22
CA GLY A 43 13.40 -0.15 3.89
C GLY A 43 12.41 -0.49 2.76
N ALA A 44 11.21 -0.95 3.12
CA ALA A 44 10.11 -1.28 2.20
C ALA A 44 8.79 -1.44 2.98
N VAL A 45 7.66 -1.30 2.29
CA VAL A 45 6.33 -1.54 2.84
C VAL A 45 5.69 -2.75 2.17
N TYR A 46 5.28 -3.74 2.95
CA TYR A 46 4.46 -4.87 2.49
C TYR A 46 3.04 -4.68 2.99
N HIS A 47 2.15 -4.14 2.15
CA HIS A 47 0.78 -3.85 2.52
C HIS A 47 -0.13 -5.04 2.21
N CYS A 48 -0.25 -5.94 3.18
CA CYS A 48 -1.10 -7.13 3.12
C CYS A 48 -2.37 -7.03 3.97
N GLY A 49 -2.49 -5.96 4.78
CA GLY A 49 -3.59 -5.81 5.72
C GLY A 49 -4.84 -5.25 5.02
N ALA A 50 -5.98 -5.91 5.22
CA ALA A 50 -7.27 -5.51 4.69
C ALA A 50 -8.40 -6.00 5.60
N TRP A 51 -9.55 -5.35 5.53
CA TRP A 51 -10.81 -5.91 5.99
C TRP A 51 -11.55 -6.55 4.81
N VAL A 52 -11.59 -7.88 4.79
CA VAL A 52 -12.28 -8.64 3.74
C VAL A 52 -13.64 -9.10 4.27
N ASN A 53 -14.70 -8.49 3.75
CA ASN A 53 -16.08 -8.89 3.99
C ASN A 53 -16.87 -8.74 2.68
N LEU A 54 -17.46 -9.83 2.21
CA LEU A 54 -18.19 -9.87 0.94
C LEU A 54 -19.67 -9.47 1.06
N VAL A 55 -20.17 -9.33 2.29
CA VAL A 55 -21.55 -8.92 2.58
C VAL A 55 -21.63 -7.43 2.90
N SER A 56 -20.60 -6.88 3.54
CA SER A 56 -20.56 -5.47 3.91
C SER A 56 -20.51 -4.54 2.70
N GLY A 57 -21.20 -3.40 2.79
CA GLY A 57 -21.10 -2.33 1.81
C GLY A 57 -19.73 -1.63 1.83
N TYR A 58 -19.44 -0.87 0.76
CA TYR A 58 -18.15 -0.20 0.57
C TYR A 58 -17.74 0.67 1.75
N GLU A 59 -18.66 1.47 2.31
CA GLU A 59 -18.35 2.39 3.42
C GLU A 59 -17.79 1.69 4.65
N ALA A 60 -18.25 0.47 4.95
CA ALA A 60 -17.73 -0.29 6.07
C ALA A 60 -16.26 -0.66 5.86
N VAL A 61 -15.93 -1.20 4.68
CA VAL A 61 -14.56 -1.67 4.38
C VAL A 61 -13.62 -0.54 3.93
N ARG A 62 -14.15 0.63 3.57
CA ARG A 62 -13.41 1.79 3.05
C ARG A 62 -12.29 2.23 3.98
N GLY A 63 -12.53 2.24 5.29
CA GLY A 63 -11.55 2.66 6.29
C GLY A 63 -10.26 1.83 6.21
N SER A 64 -10.36 0.51 6.32
CA SER A 64 -9.18 -0.35 6.29
C SER A 64 -8.59 -0.50 4.89
N ASN A 65 -9.42 -0.62 3.85
CA ASN A 65 -8.94 -1.01 2.52
C ASN A 65 -8.48 0.18 1.69
N VAL A 66 -9.20 1.30 1.75
CA VAL A 66 -8.90 2.49 0.95
C VAL A 66 -8.06 3.46 1.74
N THR A 67 -8.55 3.93 2.90
CA THR A 67 -7.77 4.85 3.74
C THR A 67 -6.49 4.17 4.23
N GLY A 68 -6.54 2.90 4.61
CA GLY A 68 -5.34 2.15 5.00
C GLY A 68 -4.28 2.03 3.90
N THR A 69 -4.70 1.84 2.64
CA THR A 69 -3.75 1.86 1.51
C THR A 69 -3.15 3.25 1.31
N LEU A 70 -3.94 4.32 1.43
CA LEU A 70 -3.43 5.69 1.35
C LEU A 70 -2.41 5.99 2.46
N GLN A 71 -2.67 5.54 3.68
CA GLN A 71 -1.73 5.67 4.81
C GLN A 71 -0.45 4.86 4.57
N ALA A 72 -0.52 3.68 3.94
CA ALA A 72 0.67 2.91 3.57
C ALA A 72 1.54 3.62 2.53
N LEU A 73 0.93 4.26 1.53
CA LEU A 73 1.64 5.08 0.54
C LEU A 73 2.26 6.33 1.18
N GLU A 74 1.51 6.98 2.07
CA GLU A 74 1.99 8.14 2.82
C GLU A 74 3.16 7.78 3.74
N PHE A 75 3.13 6.62 4.40
CA PHE A 75 4.23 6.12 5.20
C PHE A 75 5.46 5.82 4.35
N ALA A 76 5.29 5.19 3.18
CA ALA A 76 6.39 4.88 2.28
C ALA A 76 7.10 6.13 1.77
N ASP A 77 6.34 7.18 1.44
CA ASP A 77 6.89 8.50 1.11
C ASP A 77 7.71 9.09 2.27
N ARG A 78 7.16 9.01 3.49
CA ARG A 78 7.82 9.53 4.71
C ARG A 78 9.07 8.75 5.10
N ALA A 79 9.15 7.46 4.75
CA ALA A 79 10.33 6.64 4.89
C ALA A 79 11.40 6.89 3.80
N GLY A 80 11.30 7.98 3.03
CA GLY A 80 12.25 8.32 1.97
C GLY A 80 11.89 7.74 0.60
N GLY A 81 10.61 7.48 0.35
CA GLY A 81 10.13 6.95 -0.93
C GLY A 81 10.46 5.48 -1.14
N VAL A 82 10.32 4.65 -0.09
CA VAL A 82 10.62 3.22 -0.16
C VAL A 82 9.60 2.46 -1.01
N PRO A 83 9.97 1.29 -1.57
CA PRO A 83 9.04 0.49 -2.36
C PRO A 83 7.82 0.02 -1.57
N VAL A 84 6.66 -0.03 -2.25
CA VAL A 84 5.41 -0.58 -1.70
C VAL A 84 5.01 -1.83 -2.48
N HIS A 85 4.98 -2.95 -1.78
CA HIS A 85 4.43 -4.22 -2.26
C HIS A 85 2.97 -4.31 -1.80
N HIS A 86 2.04 -3.94 -2.67
CA HIS A 86 0.61 -4.01 -2.38
C HIS A 86 0.03 -5.37 -2.77
N VAL A 87 -0.58 -6.06 -1.81
CA VAL A 87 -1.31 -7.30 -2.07
C VAL A 87 -2.77 -6.96 -2.35
N SER A 88 -3.19 -7.17 -3.61
CA SER A 88 -4.56 -6.98 -4.05
C SER A 88 -5.28 -8.33 -4.24
N THR A 89 -6.48 -8.29 -4.80
CA THR A 89 -7.30 -9.48 -5.11
C THR A 89 -7.84 -9.40 -6.54
N LEU A 90 -8.04 -10.56 -7.17
CA LEU A 90 -8.75 -10.66 -8.45
C LEU A 90 -10.19 -10.13 -8.38
N GLY A 91 -10.74 -9.94 -7.17
CA GLY A 91 -12.05 -9.33 -6.94
C GLY A 91 -12.24 -7.99 -7.68
N VAL A 92 -11.17 -7.21 -7.90
CA VAL A 92 -11.25 -5.94 -8.64
C VAL A 92 -11.65 -6.12 -10.11
N LEU A 93 -11.53 -7.33 -10.65
CA LEU A 93 -11.86 -7.68 -12.03
C LEU A 93 -13.28 -8.23 -12.20
N LEU A 94 -14.02 -8.48 -11.12
CA LEU A 94 -15.35 -9.11 -11.19
C LEU A 94 -16.31 -8.36 -12.12
N ARG A 95 -16.29 -7.03 -12.08
CA ARG A 95 -17.09 -6.19 -13.00
C ARG A 95 -16.69 -6.40 -14.46
N ARG A 96 -15.39 -6.49 -14.74
CA ARG A 96 -14.88 -6.73 -16.11
C ARG A 96 -15.30 -8.10 -16.63
N PHE A 97 -15.28 -9.12 -15.77
CA PHE A 97 -15.77 -10.44 -16.13
C PHE A 97 -17.27 -10.45 -16.40
N ALA A 98 -18.07 -9.73 -15.59
CA ALA A 98 -19.50 -9.59 -15.81
C ALA A 98 -19.83 -8.83 -17.11
N GLU A 99 -18.96 -7.89 -17.53
CA GLU A 99 -19.06 -7.16 -18.80
C GLU A 99 -18.59 -7.98 -20.02
N GLY A 100 -18.23 -9.26 -19.84
CA GLY A 100 -17.81 -10.14 -20.94
C GLY A 100 -16.44 -9.77 -21.53
N VAL A 101 -15.63 -8.99 -20.80
CA VAL A 101 -14.27 -8.69 -21.23
C VAL A 101 -13.47 -9.98 -21.31
N GLY A 102 -12.80 -10.19 -22.44
CA GLY A 102 -12.00 -11.38 -22.71
C GLY A 102 -10.84 -11.59 -21.73
N PRO A 103 -10.01 -12.63 -21.96
CA PRO A 103 -8.96 -13.04 -21.03
C PRO A 103 -8.06 -11.89 -20.59
N ILE A 104 -7.91 -11.72 -19.27
CA ILE A 104 -7.01 -10.73 -18.68
C ILE A 104 -5.67 -11.41 -18.43
N ALA A 105 -4.64 -11.00 -19.17
CA ALA A 105 -3.29 -11.50 -18.98
C ALA A 105 -2.67 -10.90 -17.71
N ILE A 106 -2.30 -11.75 -16.75
CA ILE A 106 -1.45 -11.38 -15.62
C ILE A 106 -0.03 -11.21 -16.15
N ARG A 107 0.63 -10.11 -15.78
CA ARG A 107 2.02 -9.84 -16.17
C ARG A 107 2.88 -9.82 -14.90
N ASP A 108 3.70 -10.83 -14.73
CA ASP A 108 4.67 -10.92 -13.63
C ASP A 108 5.97 -10.19 -13.97
N ARG A 109 5.87 -8.94 -14.46
CA ARG A 109 7.07 -8.11 -14.58
C ARG A 109 7.40 -7.55 -13.20
N PRO A 110 8.65 -7.66 -12.71
CA PRO A 110 9.04 -6.92 -11.52
C PRO A 110 8.74 -5.44 -11.78
N VAL A 111 7.92 -4.83 -10.93
CA VAL A 111 7.73 -3.39 -10.94
C VAL A 111 9.12 -2.81 -10.73
N ALA A 112 9.61 -2.01 -11.67
CA ALA A 112 10.92 -1.38 -11.56
C ALA A 112 10.97 -0.66 -10.20
N VAL A 113 11.91 -1.07 -9.34
CA VAL A 113 12.09 -0.46 -8.02
C VAL A 113 12.28 1.04 -8.25
N TYR A 114 11.37 1.85 -7.69
CA TYR A 114 11.52 3.29 -7.72
C TYR A 114 12.88 3.63 -7.10
N ARG A 115 13.77 4.18 -7.93
CA ARG A 115 15.01 4.79 -7.46
C ARG A 115 14.75 6.29 -7.36
N PRO A 116 15.00 6.94 -6.22
CA PRO A 116 15.00 8.40 -6.16
C PRO A 116 15.92 8.96 -7.26
N GLY A 117 15.37 9.78 -8.17
CA GLY A 117 16.08 10.31 -9.34
C GLY A 117 16.12 9.38 -10.57
N GLY A 118 15.48 8.21 -10.53
CA GLY A 118 15.31 7.31 -11.67
C GLY A 118 14.14 7.72 -12.56
N VAL A 119 14.36 7.72 -13.87
CA VAL A 119 13.29 7.88 -14.87
C VAL A 119 12.37 6.66 -14.80
N LEU A 120 11.06 6.87 -14.55
CA LEU A 120 10.07 5.81 -14.70
C LEU A 120 10.20 5.25 -16.13
N PRO A 121 10.32 3.92 -16.31
CA PRO A 121 10.42 3.36 -17.65
C PRO A 121 9.18 3.80 -18.46
N SER A 122 9.44 4.38 -19.62
CA SER A 122 8.41 4.96 -20.48
C SER A 122 7.26 3.98 -20.67
N THR A 123 6.03 4.46 -20.53
CA THR A 123 4.80 3.70 -20.82
C THR A 123 4.62 3.37 -22.31
N GLN A 124 5.63 3.65 -23.15
CA GLN A 124 5.65 3.27 -24.55
C GLN A 124 5.71 1.74 -24.67
N GLY A 125 4.57 1.16 -25.05
CA GLY A 125 4.40 -0.29 -25.20
C GLY A 125 3.13 -0.86 -24.57
N ILE A 126 2.22 -0.04 -24.02
CA ILE A 126 0.87 -0.49 -23.61
C ILE A 126 0.01 -0.64 -24.87
N PRO A 127 -0.36 -1.85 -25.32
CA PRO A 127 -1.32 -2.03 -26.41
C PRO A 127 -2.70 -1.54 -25.91
N GLY A 128 -3.36 -0.68 -26.67
CA GLY A 128 -4.74 -0.24 -26.38
C GLY A 128 -4.90 1.16 -25.77
N ARG A 129 -3.87 2.01 -25.73
CA ARG A 129 -4.09 3.44 -25.40
C ARG A 129 -4.72 4.14 -26.62
N VAL A 130 -6.01 4.44 -26.53
CA VAL A 130 -6.67 5.43 -27.40
C VAL A 130 -5.97 6.77 -27.14
N ALA A 131 -5.41 7.36 -28.21
CA ALA A 131 -4.84 8.69 -28.16
C ALA A 131 -5.97 9.70 -27.91
N GLY A 132 -6.15 10.11 -26.65
CA GLY A 132 -6.93 11.29 -26.31
C GLY A 132 -6.08 12.52 -26.61
N SER A 133 -6.31 13.17 -27.75
CA SER A 133 -5.86 14.53 -28.00
C SER A 133 -6.75 15.48 -27.18
N CYS A 134 -6.18 16.11 -26.16
CA CYS A 134 -6.78 17.32 -25.60
C CYS A 134 -6.56 18.44 -26.62
N GLY A 135 -7.65 18.96 -27.18
CA GLY A 135 -7.71 20.30 -27.76
C GLY A 135 -8.22 21.29 -26.73
#